data_AF-A3WWW8-F1
#
_entry.id   AF-A3WWW8-F1
#
_cell.length_a   1.000
_cell.length_b   1.000
_cell.length_c   1.000
_cell.angle_alpha   90.00
_cell.angle_beta   90.00
_cell.angle_gamma   90.00
#
_symmetry.space_group_name_H-M   'P 1'
#
loop_
_entity.id
_entity.type
_entity.pdbx_description
1 polymer ?
#
loop_
_entity_poly.entity_id
_entity_poly.type
_entity_poly.pdbx_seq_one_letter_code
_entity_poly.pdbx_strand_id
1 'polypeptide(L)' 'MIRLVTVASVMSTYQKPAVVVDPNNNAQTDLWASRLNVSRERLLEAVLEVGPSLAAVRRHLEK' A
#
# COMPACT_ATOMS: atom_id res chain seq x y z
N MET A 1 6.46 13.46 28.51
CA MET A 1 6.15 14.79 27.96
C MET A 1 5.31 14.59 26.72
N ILE A 2 3.98 14.82 26.79
CA ILE A 2 3.07 14.55 25.67
C ILE A 2 3.07 15.78 24.75
N ARG A 3 3.41 15.59 23.47
CA ARG A 3 3.32 16.65 22.45
C ARG A 3 1.94 16.60 21.80
N LEU A 4 1.14 17.64 22.04
CA LEU A 4 -0.12 17.86 21.33
C LEU A 4 0.21 18.31 19.91
N VAL A 5 -0.09 17.44 18.94
CA VAL A 5 0.01 17.75 17.51
C VAL A 5 -1.37 18.09 16.97
N THR A 6 -1.44 19.04 16.04
CA THR A 6 -2.70 19.45 15.43
C THR A 6 -3.31 18.29 14.63
N VAL A 7 -4.63 18.14 14.73
CA VAL A 7 -5.38 17.09 14.00
C VAL A 7 -5.11 17.17 12.50
N ALA A 8 -4.91 18.37 11.96
CA ALA A 8 -4.51 18.59 10.56
C ALA A 8 -3.17 17.91 10.20
N SER A 9 -2.14 17.98 11.06
CA SER A 9 -0.86 17.28 10.83
C SER A 9 -1.01 15.76 10.88
N VAL A 10 -1.90 15.25 11.74
CA VAL A 10 -2.21 13.81 11.77
C VAL A 10 -2.95 13.41 10.50
N MET A 11 -3.94 14.19 10.07
CA MET A 11 -4.72 13.94 8.86
C MET A 11 -3.88 14.00 7.58
N SER A 12 -2.93 14.92 7.46
CA SER A 12 -1.98 14.96 6.33
C SER A 12 -1.08 13.72 6.25
N THR A 13 -0.85 13.04 7.38
CA THR A 13 -0.14 11.76 7.41
C THR A 13 -1.00 10.63 6.86
N TYR A 14 -2.34 10.75 6.92
CA TYR A 14 -3.29 9.86 6.26
C TYR A 14 -3.50 10.23 4.80
N GLN A 15 -2.42 10.36 4.04
CA GLN A 15 -2.53 10.38 2.59
C GLN A 15 -2.95 8.96 2.18
N LYS A 16 -4.19 8.78 1.73
CA LYS A 16 -4.68 7.51 1.18
C LYS A 16 -3.69 7.10 0.08
N PRO A 17 -2.92 6.02 0.25
CA PRO A 17 -2.01 5.59 -0.79
C PRO A 17 -2.84 5.24 -2.02
N ALA A 18 -2.30 5.55 -3.20
CA ALA A 18 -3.04 5.35 -4.44
C ALA A 18 -3.53 3.90 -4.52
N VAL A 19 -4.76 3.73 -5.01
CA VAL A 19 -5.49 2.45 -5.09
C VAL A 19 -4.92 1.53 -6.18
N VAL A 20 -3.85 1.96 -6.84
CA VAL A 20 -3.13 1.26 -7.90
C VAL A 20 -1.71 1.02 -7.40
N VAL A 21 -1.24 -0.22 -7.47
CA VAL A 21 0.19 -0.53 -7.28
C VAL A 21 0.91 -0.13 -8.54
N ASP A 22 1.79 0.86 -8.47
CA ASP A 22 2.73 1.14 -9.54
C ASP A 22 4.01 0.31 -9.31
N PRO A 23 4.31 -0.68 -10.18
CA PRO A 23 5.51 -1.51 -10.05
C PRO A 23 6.82 -0.73 -10.22
N ASN A 24 6.77 0.50 -10.75
CA ASN A 24 7.94 1.38 -10.86
C ASN A 24 8.14 2.22 -9.58
N ASN A 25 7.16 2.26 -8.68
CA ASN A 25 7.24 3.01 -7.43
C ASN A 25 7.59 2.07 -6.27
N ASN A 26 8.89 1.91 -6.02
CA ASN A 26 9.41 1.06 -4.95
C ASN A 26 8.84 1.41 -3.57
N ALA A 27 8.74 2.70 -3.24
CA ALA A 27 8.22 3.15 -1.94
C ALA A 27 6.73 2.79 -1.75
N GLN A 28 5.94 2.90 -2.81
CA GLN A 28 4.53 2.51 -2.79
C GLN A 28 4.36 0.99 -2.69
N THR A 29 5.19 0.24 -3.43
CA THR A 29 5.20 -1.22 -3.41
C THR A 29 5.55 -1.76 -2.02
N ASP A 30 6.57 -1.20 -1.35
CA ASP A 30 6.92 -1.56 0.03
C ASP A 30 5.83 -1.24 1.04
N LEU A 31 5.19 -0.08 0.90
CA LEU A 31 4.05 0.30 1.75
C LEU A 31 2.91 -0.70 1.63
N TRP A 32 2.57 -1.11 0.42
CA TRP A 32 1.51 -2.09 0.19
C TRP A 32 1.90 -3.51 0.61
N ALA A 33 3.15 -3.90 0.40
CA ALA A 33 3.68 -5.19 0.86
C ALA A 33 3.59 -5.28 2.39
N SER A 34 4.00 -4.22 3.09
CA SER A 34 3.86 -4.12 4.56
C SER A 34 2.40 -4.17 5.01
N ARG A 35 1.49 -3.45 4.34
CA ARG A 35 0.06 -3.42 4.69
C ARG A 35 -0.66 -4.74 4.46
N LEU A 36 -0.34 -5.43 3.37
CA LEU A 36 -0.92 -6.73 3.02
C LEU A 36 -0.20 -7.89 3.74
N ASN A 37 0.88 -7.60 4.47
CA ASN A 37 1.73 -8.56 5.15
C ASN A 37 2.23 -9.67 4.22
N VAL A 38 2.72 -9.26 3.04
CA VAL A 38 3.28 -10.13 2.00
C VAL A 38 4.67 -9.64 1.58
N SER A 39 5.47 -10.49 0.96
CA SER A 39 6.76 -10.06 0.40
C SER A 39 6.56 -9.17 -0.83
N ARG A 40 7.57 -8.34 -1.12
CA ARG A 40 7.55 -7.48 -2.32
C ARG A 40 7.43 -8.32 -3.59
N GLU A 41 8.12 -9.46 -3.67
CA GLU A 41 8.07 -10.30 -4.87
C GLU A 41 6.67 -10.88 -5.08
N ARG A 42 6.03 -11.37 -4.01
CA ARG A 42 4.65 -11.88 -4.06
C ARG A 42 3.64 -10.82 -4.48
N LEU A 43 3.84 -9.58 -4.05
CA LEU A 43 2.98 -8.48 -4.43
C LEU A 43 3.14 -8.12 -5.92
N LEU A 44 4.37 -8.10 -6.42
CA LEU A 44 4.65 -7.85 -7.85
C LEU A 44 4.15 -8.99 -8.74
N GLU A 45 4.29 -10.24 -8.32
CA GLU A 45 3.73 -11.41 -9.01
C GLU A 45 2.20 -11.30 -9.12
N ALA A 46 1.51 -11.01 -8.02
CA ALA A 46 0.07 -10.80 -8.04
C ALA A 46 -0.32 -9.63 -8.96
N VAL A 47 0.44 -8.54 -8.96
CA VAL A 47 0.21 -7.40 -9.87
C VAL A 47 0.36 -7.80 -11.34
N LEU A 48 1.29 -8.71 -11.67
CA LEU A 48 1.45 -9.23 -13.03
C LEU A 48 0.28 -10.14 -13.44
N GLU A 49 -0.27 -10.93 -12.51
CA GLU A 49 -1.37 -11.85 -12.78
C GLU A 49 -2.74 -11.17 -12.87
N VAL A 50 -3.06 -10.27 -11.95
CA VAL A 50 -4.40 -9.65 -11.85
C VAL A 50 -4.43 -8.16 -12.21
N GLY A 51 -3.28 -7.60 -12.58
CA GLY A 51 -3.10 -6.20 -12.93
C GLY A 51 -2.78 -5.30 -11.74
N PRO A 52 -2.49 -4.01 -12.01
CA PRO A 52 -2.04 -3.05 -10.99
C PRO A 52 -3.15 -2.60 -10.02
N SER A 53 -4.37 -3.10 -10.19
CA SER A 53 -5.50 -2.76 -9.33
C SER A 53 -5.37 -3.41 -7.96
N LEU A 54 -5.28 -2.60 -6.91
CA LEU A 54 -5.08 -3.13 -5.56
C LEU A 54 -6.24 -3.97 -5.05
N ALA A 55 -7.47 -3.67 -5.48
CA ALA A 55 -8.64 -4.47 -5.17
C ALA A 55 -8.53 -5.89 -5.75
N ALA A 56 -7.98 -6.01 -6.96
CA ALA A 56 -7.74 -7.29 -7.60
C ALA A 56 -6.63 -8.05 -6.88
N VAL A 57 -5.49 -7.40 -6.61
CA VAL A 57 -4.35 -7.98 -5.89
C VAL A 57 -4.77 -8.45 -4.49
N ARG A 58 -5.52 -7.63 -3.76
CA ARG A 58 -6.03 -7.96 -2.44
C ARG A 58 -6.98 -9.16 -2.48
N ARG A 59 -7.88 -9.21 -3.47
CA ARG A 59 -8.79 -10.35 -3.68
C ARG A 59 -8.02 -11.62 -4.04
N HIS A 60 -6.99 -11.51 -4.86
CA HIS A 60 -6.13 -12.63 -5.25
C HIS A 60 -5.31 -13.17 -4.07
N LEU A 61 -4.84 -12.29 -3.19
CA LEU A 61 -4.08 -12.64 -1.98
C LEU A 61 -4.99 -13.00 -0.78
N GLU A 62 -6.31 -12.94 -0.93
CA GLU A 62 -7.31 -13.23 0.11
C GLU A 62 -7.10 -12.44 1.43
N LYS A 63 -6.69 -11.16 1.32
CA LYS A 63 -6.46 -10.24 2.47
C LYS A 63 -7.53 -9.17 2.61
#